data_AF-A0AAF0MNF1-F1
#
_entry.id   AF-A0AAF0MNF1-F1
#
_cell.length_a   1.000
_cell.length_b   1.000
_cell.length_c   1.000
_cell.angle_alpha   90.00
_cell.angle_beta   90.00
_cell.angle_gamma   90.00
#
_symmetry.space_group_name_H-M   'P 1'
#
loop_
_entity.id
_entity.type
_entity.pdbx_description
1 polymer ?
#
loop_
_entity_poly.entity_id
_entity_poly.type
_entity_poly.pdbx_seq_one_letter_code
_entity_poly.pdbx_strand_id
1 'polypeptide(L)'
;MGLLDRLLGRDRKPEQAIDEPAPGMADFDAERRRAEAAGSFDGKHFTEWAPVVDELRKDGRTEESLALAYRCIDATEAQDAVDGHGIAPGYYWDAAVALRALVRHDEEVAVLERYLNRAGGRNPKFEDRLRTAAELRDAAANATDPACPTCATVLDAPPKSRGKCPSCGQQLVMRTVAGQRVAFTPEQAAEQTAADKAAKQRANFLKRLGYFDVTEEGWDRTQQELTGQFGTPAKDGDVYWRLANEAALRYEQTRQWALGMRVRNDMAKFNVEEGRDWVGSARLAAQDAMRDLQEYDDAKQAMILIACPCDVCQADHLTVKPLGTFAAAWPLPHADCSRPPCRCRIQRQMY
;
A
#
# COMPACT_ATOMS: atom_id res chain seq x y z
N MET A 1 -39.39 4.46 -28.38
CA MET A 1 -39.39 2.99 -28.19
C MET A 1 -39.97 2.70 -26.82
N GLY A 2 -41.02 1.89 -26.75
CA GLY A 2 -41.95 1.86 -25.63
C GLY A 2 -41.57 0.88 -24.52
N LEU A 3 -41.96 1.20 -23.29
CA LEU A 3 -41.83 0.36 -22.09
C LEU A 3 -42.43 -1.05 -22.27
N LEU A 4 -43.38 -1.20 -23.20
CA LEU A 4 -44.06 -2.46 -23.53
C LEU A 4 -43.18 -3.45 -24.32
N ASP A 5 -42.20 -2.99 -25.11
CA ASP A 5 -41.32 -3.90 -25.87
C ASP A 5 -40.31 -4.62 -24.96
N ARG A 6 -39.89 -3.97 -23.86
CA ARG A 6 -39.02 -4.57 -22.83
C ARG A 6 -39.69 -5.66 -22.00
N LEU A 7 -41.02 -5.58 -21.81
CA LEU A 7 -41.78 -6.57 -21.01
C LEU A 7 -42.15 -7.82 -21.81
N LEU A 8 -42.18 -7.74 -23.15
CA LEU A 8 -42.55 -8.85 -24.03
C LEU A 8 -41.37 -9.70 -24.53
N GLY A 9 -40.15 -9.48 -23.98
CA GLY A 9 -38.99 -10.34 -24.26
C GLY A 9 -38.56 -10.36 -25.73
N ARG A 10 -38.93 -9.35 -26.53
CA ARG A 10 -38.66 -9.29 -27.97
C ARG A 10 -37.30 -8.69 -28.35
N ASP A 11 -36.53 -8.20 -27.38
CA ASP A 11 -35.14 -7.77 -27.54
C ASP A 11 -34.14 -8.90 -27.23
N ARG A 12 -34.40 -10.14 -27.67
CA ARG A 12 -33.31 -11.11 -27.78
C ARG A 12 -32.44 -10.68 -28.94
N LYS A 13 -31.31 -10.04 -28.62
CA LYS A 13 -30.16 -9.90 -29.52
C LYS A 13 -30.04 -11.22 -30.30
N PRO A 14 -29.94 -11.20 -31.64
CA PRO A 14 -29.75 -12.43 -32.40
C PRO A 14 -28.60 -13.19 -31.77
N GLU A 15 -28.86 -14.44 -31.35
CA GLU A 15 -27.83 -15.38 -30.95
C GLU A 15 -26.79 -15.35 -32.06
N GLN A 16 -25.66 -14.71 -31.80
CA GLN A 16 -24.51 -14.81 -32.68
C GLN A 16 -24.16 -16.28 -32.67
N ALA A 17 -24.53 -16.98 -33.75
CA ALA A 17 -24.11 -18.34 -34.01
C ALA A 17 -22.58 -18.33 -33.93
N ILE A 18 -22.07 -18.97 -32.89
CA ILE A 18 -20.64 -19.19 -32.70
C ILE A 18 -20.29 -20.33 -33.67
N ASP A 19 -20.25 -20.02 -34.97
CA ASP A 19 -20.01 -20.99 -36.06
C ASP A 19 -18.52 -21.33 -36.22
N GLU A 20 -17.65 -20.84 -35.32
CA GLU A 20 -16.25 -21.25 -35.29
C GLU A 20 -16.11 -22.57 -34.52
N PRO A 21 -15.61 -23.65 -35.15
CA PRO A 21 -15.38 -24.90 -34.46
C PRO A 21 -14.35 -24.65 -33.34
N ALA A 22 -14.71 -24.98 -32.10
CA ALA A 22 -13.81 -24.88 -30.98
C ALA A 22 -12.48 -25.62 -31.31
N PRO A 23 -11.32 -25.01 -31.02
CA PRO A 23 -10.04 -25.64 -31.29
C PRO A 23 -10.02 -27.05 -30.68
N GLY A 24 -9.55 -28.03 -31.45
CA GLY A 24 -9.44 -29.39 -30.97
C GLY A 24 -8.45 -29.48 -29.81
N MET A 25 -8.63 -30.47 -28.92
CA MET A 25 -7.75 -30.69 -27.75
C MET A 25 -6.25 -30.83 -28.12
N ALA A 26 -5.95 -31.34 -29.32
CA ALA A 26 -4.58 -31.44 -29.84
C ALA A 26 -3.96 -30.07 -30.20
N ASP A 27 -4.77 -29.07 -30.53
CA ASP A 27 -4.33 -27.71 -30.84
C ASP A 27 -3.88 -26.99 -29.57
N PHE A 28 -4.67 -27.12 -28.49
CA PHE A 28 -4.32 -26.61 -27.16
C PHE A 28 -2.99 -27.19 -26.64
N ASP A 29 -2.75 -28.49 -26.80
CA ASP A 29 -1.50 -29.12 -26.39
C ASP A 29 -0.30 -28.64 -27.23
N ALA A 30 -0.51 -28.39 -28.53
CA ALA A 30 0.53 -27.85 -29.41
C ALA A 30 0.85 -26.39 -29.09
N GLU A 31 -0.17 -25.57 -28.82
CA GLU A 31 -0.04 -24.19 -28.38
C GLU A 31 0.66 -24.09 -27.02
N ARG A 32 0.24 -24.89 -26.04
CA ARG A 32 0.89 -24.96 -24.72
C ARG A 32 2.37 -25.31 -24.83
N ARG A 33 2.73 -26.32 -25.65
CA ARG A 33 4.14 -26.67 -25.88
C ARG A 33 4.93 -25.55 -26.56
N ARG A 34 4.32 -24.83 -27.50
CA ARG A 34 4.95 -23.65 -28.14
C ARG A 34 5.17 -22.53 -27.13
N ALA A 35 4.19 -22.26 -26.27
CA ALA A 35 4.27 -21.26 -25.22
C ALA A 35 5.37 -21.61 -24.19
N GLU A 36 5.38 -22.85 -23.70
CA GLU A 36 6.39 -23.35 -22.77
C GLU A 36 7.82 -23.31 -23.37
N ALA A 37 7.96 -23.67 -24.65
CA ALA A 37 9.23 -23.55 -25.35
C ALA A 37 9.69 -22.09 -25.51
N ALA A 38 8.77 -21.16 -25.78
CA ALA A 38 9.06 -19.73 -25.84
C ALA A 38 9.44 -19.15 -24.47
N GLY A 39 8.84 -19.66 -23.39
CA GLY A 39 9.14 -19.31 -22.01
C GLY A 39 10.40 -19.97 -21.42
N SER A 40 11.13 -20.77 -22.20
CA SER A 40 12.27 -21.55 -21.70
C SER A 40 13.60 -21.08 -22.28
N PHE A 41 14.65 -21.08 -21.46
CA PHE A 41 16.02 -20.85 -21.88
C PHE A 41 17.00 -21.66 -21.03
N ASP A 42 18.14 -22.04 -21.63
CA ASP A 42 19.16 -22.93 -21.02
C ASP A 42 18.57 -24.22 -20.42
N GLY A 43 17.54 -24.76 -21.08
CA GLY A 43 16.90 -26.02 -20.67
C GLY A 43 15.97 -25.92 -19.46
N LYS A 44 15.61 -24.71 -19.02
CA LYS A 44 14.67 -24.47 -17.91
C LYS A 44 13.62 -23.44 -18.30
N HIS A 45 12.41 -23.60 -17.76
CA HIS A 45 11.36 -22.61 -17.88
C HIS A 45 11.70 -21.37 -17.03
N PHE A 46 11.27 -20.18 -17.45
CA PHE A 46 11.64 -18.93 -16.76
C PHE A 46 11.29 -18.96 -15.25
N THR A 47 10.22 -19.64 -14.85
CA THR A 47 9.78 -19.76 -13.44
C THR A 47 10.75 -20.54 -12.56
N GLU A 48 11.58 -21.41 -13.13
CA GLU A 48 12.57 -22.21 -12.40
C GLU A 48 13.81 -21.39 -12.02
N TRP A 49 13.99 -20.20 -12.60
CA TRP A 49 15.12 -19.32 -12.33
C TRP A 49 14.94 -18.41 -11.11
N ALA A 50 13.72 -18.30 -10.55
CA ALA A 50 13.45 -17.41 -9.42
C ALA A 50 14.37 -17.67 -8.20
N PRO A 51 14.61 -18.92 -7.76
CA PRO A 51 15.55 -19.18 -6.66
C PRO A 51 16.99 -18.74 -6.97
N VAL A 52 17.43 -18.87 -8.23
CA VAL A 52 18.78 -18.49 -8.66
C VAL A 52 18.95 -16.98 -8.66
N VAL A 53 17.95 -16.23 -9.15
CA VAL A 53 17.95 -14.76 -9.08
C VAL A 53 18.05 -14.29 -7.63
N ASP A 54 17.31 -14.94 -6.72
CA ASP A 54 17.33 -14.65 -5.29
C ASP A 54 18.68 -14.95 -4.63
N GLU A 55 19.31 -16.07 -4.98
CA GLU A 55 20.66 -16.44 -4.49
C GLU A 55 21.72 -15.45 -4.98
N LEU A 56 21.74 -15.13 -6.29
CA LEU A 56 22.69 -14.15 -6.85
C LEU A 56 22.60 -12.79 -6.14
N ARG A 57 21.37 -12.36 -5.80
CA ARG A 57 21.14 -11.11 -5.07
C ARG A 57 21.66 -11.19 -3.63
N LYS A 58 21.42 -12.30 -2.93
CA LYS A 58 21.91 -12.50 -1.55
C LYS A 58 23.44 -12.52 -1.49
N ASP A 59 24.07 -13.06 -2.52
CA ASP A 59 25.54 -13.12 -2.66
C ASP A 59 26.17 -11.78 -3.10
N GLY A 60 25.36 -10.74 -3.34
CA GLY A 60 25.85 -9.44 -3.82
C GLY A 60 26.30 -9.44 -5.28
N ARG A 61 25.98 -10.49 -6.05
CA ARG A 61 26.28 -10.63 -7.49
C ARG A 61 25.21 -9.90 -8.31
N THR A 62 25.08 -8.60 -8.07
CA THR A 62 23.97 -7.77 -8.57
C THR A 62 23.89 -7.72 -10.10
N GLU A 63 25.01 -7.58 -10.80
CA GLU A 63 25.04 -7.55 -12.28
C GLU A 63 24.59 -8.89 -12.89
N GLU A 64 24.99 -10.01 -12.29
CA GLU A 64 24.58 -11.35 -12.76
C GLU A 64 23.10 -11.62 -12.48
N SER A 65 22.61 -11.19 -11.31
CA SER A 65 21.19 -11.21 -10.97
C SER A 65 20.37 -10.39 -11.97
N LEU A 66 20.83 -9.17 -12.31
CA LEU A 66 20.20 -8.31 -13.31
C LEU A 66 20.16 -8.95 -14.70
N ALA A 67 21.29 -9.49 -15.16
CA ALA A 67 21.37 -10.18 -16.45
C ALA A 67 20.39 -11.37 -16.53
N LEU A 68 20.32 -12.19 -15.46
CA LEU A 68 19.38 -13.30 -15.40
C LEU A 68 17.92 -12.83 -15.37
N ALA A 69 17.62 -11.77 -14.61
CA ALA A 69 16.27 -11.19 -14.56
C ALA A 69 15.80 -10.70 -15.95
N TYR A 70 16.67 -10.04 -16.72
CA TYR A 70 16.34 -9.64 -18.09
C TYR A 70 16.07 -10.84 -19.02
N ARG A 71 16.82 -11.93 -18.90
CA ARG A 71 16.53 -13.16 -19.67
C ARG A 71 15.17 -13.75 -19.31
N CYS A 72 14.79 -13.72 -18.03
CA CYS A 72 13.46 -14.11 -17.60
C CYS A 72 12.36 -13.17 -18.11
N ILE A 73 12.62 -11.85 -18.16
CA ILE A 73 11.70 -10.87 -18.76
C ILE A 73 11.47 -11.20 -20.24
N ASP A 74 12.53 -11.42 -21.01
CA ASP A 74 12.42 -11.73 -22.43
C ASP A 74 11.66 -13.06 -22.65
N ALA A 75 11.93 -14.08 -21.83
CA ALA A 75 11.24 -15.37 -21.90
C ALA A 75 9.74 -15.27 -21.53
N THR A 76 9.38 -14.54 -20.47
CA THR A 76 7.95 -14.38 -20.11
C THR A 76 7.19 -13.55 -21.15
N GLU A 77 7.83 -12.56 -21.78
CA GLU A 77 7.23 -11.80 -22.87
C GLU A 77 7.08 -12.65 -24.15
N ALA A 78 8.04 -13.52 -24.42
CA ALA A 78 7.97 -14.45 -25.55
C ALA A 78 6.86 -15.49 -25.37
N GLN A 79 6.67 -15.99 -24.15
CA GLN A 79 5.55 -16.88 -23.84
C GLN A 79 4.19 -16.17 -23.95
N ASP A 80 4.05 -14.98 -23.35
CA ASP A 80 2.82 -14.18 -23.41
C ASP A 80 2.42 -13.85 -24.86
N ALA A 81 3.39 -13.64 -25.75
CA ALA A 81 3.12 -13.44 -27.17
C ALA A 81 2.52 -14.69 -27.86
N VAL A 82 2.63 -15.88 -27.26
CA VAL A 82 2.06 -17.13 -27.77
C VAL A 82 0.71 -17.41 -27.12
N ASP A 83 0.59 -17.30 -25.79
CA ASP A 83 -0.58 -17.78 -25.05
C ASP A 83 -1.49 -16.67 -24.48
N GLY A 84 -1.01 -15.42 -24.45
CA GLY A 84 -1.75 -14.27 -23.92
C GLY A 84 -2.08 -14.36 -22.43
N HIS A 85 -1.40 -15.21 -21.66
CA HIS A 85 -1.68 -15.41 -20.23
C HIS A 85 -1.12 -14.30 -19.32
N GLY A 86 -0.43 -13.31 -19.88
CA GLY A 86 0.19 -12.22 -19.16
C GLY A 86 1.66 -12.46 -18.83
N ILE A 87 2.35 -11.37 -18.50
CA ILE A 87 3.76 -11.37 -18.13
C ILE A 87 3.99 -11.54 -16.63
N ALA A 88 5.07 -12.21 -16.25
CA ALA A 88 5.44 -12.40 -14.85
C ALA A 88 6.01 -11.10 -14.24
N PRO A 89 5.34 -10.44 -13.27
CA PRO A 89 5.80 -9.17 -12.71
C PRO A 89 7.08 -9.31 -11.86
N GLY A 90 7.38 -10.51 -11.35
CA GLY A 90 8.50 -10.74 -10.43
C GLY A 90 9.84 -10.28 -11.00
N TYR A 91 10.17 -10.67 -12.23
CA TYR A 91 11.48 -10.38 -12.83
C TYR A 91 11.70 -8.91 -13.17
N TYR A 92 10.64 -8.17 -13.54
CA TYR A 92 10.72 -6.71 -13.70
C TYR A 92 11.00 -6.02 -12.37
N TRP A 93 10.40 -6.50 -11.29
CA TRP A 93 10.68 -5.99 -9.95
C TRP A 93 12.12 -6.27 -9.53
N ASP A 94 12.61 -7.48 -9.76
CA ASP A 94 13.98 -7.87 -9.43
C ASP A 94 15.01 -7.07 -10.25
N ALA A 95 14.78 -6.88 -11.55
CA ALA A 95 15.60 -6.02 -12.40
C ALA A 95 15.61 -4.57 -11.87
N ALA A 96 14.44 -3.99 -11.55
CA ALA A 96 14.36 -2.64 -11.01
C ALA A 96 15.09 -2.49 -9.66
N VAL A 97 15.07 -3.52 -8.82
CA VAL A 97 15.82 -3.55 -7.54
C VAL A 97 17.33 -3.59 -7.80
N ALA A 98 17.80 -4.44 -8.71
CA ALA A 98 19.21 -4.53 -9.05
C ALA A 98 19.74 -3.23 -9.68
N LEU A 99 18.99 -2.64 -10.62
CA LEU A 99 19.34 -1.36 -11.25
C LEU A 99 19.44 -0.21 -10.24
N ARG A 100 18.54 -0.17 -9.25
CA ARG A 100 18.63 0.80 -8.14
C ARG A 100 19.92 0.64 -7.35
N ALA A 101 20.31 -0.60 -7.03
CA ALA A 101 21.52 -0.88 -6.28
C ALA A 101 22.80 -0.49 -7.05
N LEU A 102 22.74 -0.55 -8.39
CA LEU A 102 23.81 -0.13 -9.29
C LEU A 102 23.76 1.37 -9.64
N VAL A 103 22.79 2.13 -9.10
CA VAL A 103 22.59 3.57 -9.39
C VAL A 103 22.31 3.84 -10.89
N ARG A 104 21.73 2.86 -11.59
CA ARG A 104 21.36 2.94 -13.03
C ARG A 104 19.90 3.37 -13.18
N HIS A 105 19.60 4.60 -12.74
CA HIS A 105 18.21 5.10 -12.62
C HIS A 105 17.48 5.23 -13.97
N ASP A 106 18.19 5.56 -15.05
CA ASP A 106 17.61 5.59 -16.41
C ASP A 106 17.04 4.23 -16.81
N GLU A 107 17.82 3.18 -16.59
CA GLU A 107 17.44 1.81 -16.94
C GLU A 107 16.35 1.28 -16.01
N GLU A 108 16.35 1.69 -14.73
CA GLU A 108 15.27 1.37 -13.79
C GLU A 108 13.94 1.96 -14.26
N VAL A 109 13.94 3.21 -14.73
CA VAL A 109 12.75 3.83 -15.33
C VAL A 109 12.30 3.04 -16.56
N ALA A 110 13.23 2.72 -17.47
CA ALA A 110 12.90 2.01 -18.71
C ALA A 110 12.29 0.61 -18.46
N VAL A 111 12.80 -0.15 -17.48
CA VAL A 111 12.24 -1.49 -17.19
C VAL A 111 10.85 -1.41 -16.53
N LEU A 112 10.61 -0.40 -15.70
CA LEU A 112 9.30 -0.18 -15.07
C LEU A 112 8.25 0.28 -16.08
N GLU A 113 8.62 1.17 -17.00
CA GLU A 113 7.76 1.57 -18.12
C GLU A 113 7.47 0.39 -19.06
N ARG A 114 8.47 -0.44 -19.38
CA ARG A 114 8.30 -1.67 -20.18
C ARG A 114 7.24 -2.59 -19.56
N TYR A 115 7.27 -2.79 -18.24
CA TYR A 115 6.26 -3.59 -17.54
C TYR A 115 4.85 -2.96 -17.63
N LEU A 116 4.71 -1.68 -17.24
CA LEU A 116 3.41 -1.01 -17.17
C LEU A 116 2.73 -0.92 -18.55
N ASN A 117 3.51 -0.75 -19.62
CA ASN A 117 2.99 -0.72 -20.98
C ASN A 117 2.47 -2.10 -21.45
N ARG A 118 3.06 -3.20 -20.96
CA ARG A 118 2.68 -4.57 -21.37
C ARG A 118 1.61 -5.20 -20.49
N ALA A 119 1.59 -4.91 -19.19
CA ALA A 119 0.69 -5.57 -18.23
C ALA A 119 -0.80 -5.22 -18.43
N GLY A 120 -1.13 -4.21 -19.24
CA GLY A 120 -2.51 -3.87 -19.61
C GLY A 120 -3.39 -3.35 -18.45
N GLY A 121 -2.82 -3.07 -17.28
CA GLY A 121 -3.55 -2.65 -16.08
C GLY A 121 -2.71 -1.84 -15.11
N ARG A 122 -3.38 -1.13 -14.19
CA ARG A 122 -2.71 -0.34 -13.15
C ARG A 122 -2.03 -1.24 -12.13
N ASN A 123 -0.79 -0.92 -11.79
CA ASN A 123 -0.07 -1.58 -10.72
C ASN A 123 0.56 -0.49 -9.82
N PRO A 124 -0.13 -0.08 -8.73
CA PRO A 124 0.30 1.03 -7.89
C PRO A 124 1.72 0.87 -7.35
N LYS A 125 2.14 -0.36 -7.08
CA LYS A 125 3.50 -0.66 -6.58
C LYS A 125 4.58 -0.32 -7.62
N PHE A 126 4.32 -0.60 -8.91
CA PHE A 126 5.22 -0.27 -10.01
C PHE A 126 5.16 1.21 -10.36
N GLU A 127 3.96 1.81 -10.36
CA GLU A 127 3.75 3.25 -10.60
C GLU A 127 4.49 4.11 -9.56
N ASP A 128 4.36 3.76 -8.27
CA ASP A 128 5.07 4.45 -7.19
C ASP A 128 6.59 4.33 -7.36
N ARG A 129 7.08 3.13 -7.70
CA ARG A 129 8.51 2.92 -7.92
C ARG A 129 9.02 3.69 -9.13
N LEU A 130 8.25 3.73 -10.23
CA LEU A 130 8.58 4.47 -11.44
C LEU A 130 8.72 5.96 -11.13
N ARG A 131 7.76 6.53 -10.40
CA ARG A 131 7.81 7.94 -9.96
C ARG A 131 9.11 8.22 -9.18
N THR A 132 9.42 7.39 -8.18
CA THR A 132 10.67 7.54 -7.40
C THR A 132 11.93 7.32 -8.24
N ALA A 133 11.91 6.41 -9.22
CA ALA A 133 13.02 6.21 -10.14
C ALA A 133 13.26 7.42 -11.04
N ALA A 134 12.19 8.01 -11.58
CA ALA A 134 12.25 9.23 -12.38
C ALA A 134 12.79 10.42 -11.57
N GLU A 135 12.30 10.62 -10.34
CA GLU A 135 12.82 11.65 -9.43
C GLU A 135 14.33 11.50 -9.19
N LEU A 136 14.79 10.27 -8.96
CA LEU A 136 16.21 9.99 -8.71
C LEU A 136 17.08 10.12 -9.97
N ARG A 137 16.56 9.76 -11.15
CA ARG A 137 17.20 10.02 -12.44
C ARG A 137 17.35 11.53 -12.67
N ASP A 138 16.26 12.28 -12.53
CA ASP A 138 16.25 13.71 -12.80
C ASP A 138 17.14 14.46 -11.79
N ALA A 139 17.17 14.01 -10.54
CA ALA A 139 18.10 14.53 -9.55
C ALA A 139 19.55 14.15 -9.86
N ALA A 140 19.84 12.96 -10.36
CA ALA A 140 21.20 12.62 -10.80
C ALA A 140 21.65 13.49 -11.98
N ALA A 141 20.76 13.76 -12.95
CA ALA A 141 21.03 14.62 -14.09
C ALA A 141 21.26 16.10 -13.69
N ASN A 142 20.58 16.56 -12.64
CA ASN A 142 20.70 17.93 -12.12
C ASN A 142 21.66 18.03 -10.92
N ALA A 143 22.49 17.03 -10.68
CA ALA A 143 23.43 17.01 -9.55
C ALA A 143 24.42 18.17 -9.66
N THR A 144 24.32 19.10 -8.72
CA THR A 144 25.30 20.16 -8.52
C THR A 144 26.25 19.78 -7.39
N ASP A 145 27.50 20.21 -7.50
CA ASP A 145 28.46 20.00 -6.43
C ASP A 145 27.97 20.67 -5.14
N PRO A 146 28.08 19.99 -3.97
CA PRO A 146 27.58 20.54 -2.73
C PRO A 146 28.28 21.84 -2.38
N ALA A 147 27.52 22.93 -2.29
CA ALA A 147 28.03 24.23 -1.88
C ALA A 147 27.68 24.53 -0.42
N CYS A 148 28.53 25.30 0.26
CA CYS A 148 28.25 25.77 1.61
C CYS A 148 27.01 26.70 1.60
N PRO A 149 25.97 26.45 2.42
CA PRO A 149 24.76 27.28 2.42
C PRO A 149 24.98 28.70 2.96
N THR A 150 26.12 28.97 3.60
CA THR A 150 26.43 30.27 4.21
C THR A 150 27.33 31.14 3.33
N CYS A 151 28.36 30.57 2.69
CA CYS A 151 29.32 31.32 1.88
C CYS A 151 29.32 30.94 0.39
N ALA A 152 28.44 30.02 -0.02
CA ALA A 152 28.31 29.51 -1.39
C ALA A 152 29.58 28.85 -1.99
N THR A 153 30.65 28.66 -1.21
CA THR A 153 31.85 27.96 -1.71
C THR A 153 31.52 26.50 -1.99
N VAL A 154 31.81 26.05 -3.21
CA VAL A 154 31.70 24.64 -3.62
C VAL A 154 32.70 23.80 -2.83
N LEU A 155 32.26 22.64 -2.34
CA LEU A 155 33.06 21.77 -1.50
C LEU A 155 33.72 20.68 -2.36
N ASP A 156 35.01 20.83 -2.68
CA ASP A 156 35.77 19.83 -3.44
C ASP A 156 35.86 18.47 -2.71
N ALA A 157 35.96 18.52 -1.38
CA ALA A 157 36.00 17.36 -0.51
C ALA A 157 34.94 17.49 0.60
N PRO A 158 33.65 17.25 0.28
CA PRO A 158 32.58 17.44 1.25
C PRO A 158 32.71 16.41 2.38
N PRO A 159 32.49 16.81 3.65
CA PRO A 159 32.59 15.89 4.78
C PRO A 159 31.62 14.72 4.64
N LYS A 160 31.88 13.56 5.24
CA LYS A 160 30.99 12.39 5.09
C LYS A 160 29.59 12.63 5.67
N SER A 161 29.51 13.24 6.86
CA SER A 161 28.23 13.47 7.56
C SER A 161 28.17 14.83 8.26
N ARG A 162 29.21 15.20 9.01
CA ARG A 162 29.35 16.51 9.65
C ARG A 162 30.77 17.02 9.47
N GLY A 163 30.93 18.33 9.36
CA GLY A 163 32.24 18.96 9.22
C GLY A 163 32.17 20.47 9.33
N LYS A 164 33.27 21.15 9.01
CA LYS A 164 33.32 22.60 8.87
C LYS A 164 33.58 22.95 7.41
N CYS A 165 33.00 24.06 6.95
CA CYS A 165 33.34 24.62 5.65
C CYS A 165 34.83 25.05 5.67
N PRO A 166 35.65 24.67 4.66
CA PRO A 166 37.05 25.08 4.60
C PRO A 166 37.22 26.59 4.36
N SER A 167 36.22 27.25 3.77
CA SER A 167 36.26 28.68 3.44
C SER A 167 35.82 29.55 4.63
N CYS A 168 34.60 29.36 5.15
CA CYS A 168 34.05 30.22 6.21
C CYS A 168 34.08 29.61 7.62
N GLY A 169 34.50 28.35 7.77
CA GLY A 169 34.55 27.67 9.08
C GLY A 169 33.19 27.24 9.65
N GLN A 170 32.07 27.57 8.98
CA GLN A 170 30.71 27.25 9.43
C GLN A 170 30.52 25.73 9.56
N GLN A 171 29.78 25.31 10.59
CA GLN A 171 29.43 23.90 10.76
C GLN A 171 28.43 23.44 9.69
N LEU A 172 28.71 22.29 9.09
CA LEU A 172 27.92 21.68 8.03
C LEU A 172 27.40 20.31 8.47
N VAL A 173 26.19 19.99 8.03
CA VAL A 173 25.57 18.66 8.10
C VAL A 173 25.23 18.23 6.68
N MET A 174 25.77 17.10 6.24
CA MET A 174 25.48 16.54 4.92
C MET A 174 24.26 15.63 5.00
N ARG A 175 23.32 15.82 4.07
CA ARG A 175 22.14 14.96 3.89
C ARG A 175 22.02 14.55 2.43
N THR A 176 21.29 13.47 2.20
CA THR A 176 20.87 13.07 0.86
C THR A 176 19.43 13.50 0.65
N VAL A 177 19.20 14.40 -0.29
CA VAL A 177 17.85 14.89 -0.66
C VAL A 177 17.66 14.54 -2.13
N ALA A 178 16.61 13.76 -2.42
CA ALA A 178 16.34 13.24 -3.77
C ALA A 178 17.58 12.60 -4.43
N GLY A 179 18.40 11.85 -3.67
CA GLY A 179 19.61 11.21 -4.21
C GLY A 179 20.85 12.12 -4.32
N GLN A 180 20.72 13.44 -4.16
CA GLN A 180 21.85 14.37 -4.17
C GLN A 180 22.38 14.62 -2.76
N ARG A 181 23.71 14.75 -2.63
CA ARG A 181 24.33 15.17 -1.37
C ARG A 181 24.26 16.69 -1.26
N VAL A 182 23.53 17.19 -0.27
CA VAL A 182 23.35 18.63 -0.02
C VAL A 182 23.94 18.97 1.35
N ALA A 183 24.64 20.11 1.43
CA ALA A 183 25.18 20.64 2.67
C ALA A 183 24.18 21.60 3.32
N PHE A 184 23.87 21.35 4.59
CA PHE A 184 22.97 22.18 5.39
C PHE A 184 23.73 22.78 6.58
N THR A 185 23.24 23.90 7.11
CA THR A 185 23.57 24.30 8.48
C THR A 185 22.92 23.32 9.48
N PRO A 186 23.37 23.26 10.75
CA PRO A 186 22.73 22.40 11.75
C PRO A 186 21.24 22.71 11.96
N GLU A 187 20.87 23.98 11.86
CA GLU A 187 19.48 24.46 11.95
C GLU A 187 18.65 23.98 10.76
N GLN A 188 19.08 24.26 9.53
CA GLN A 188 18.40 23.78 8.32
C GLN A 188 18.29 22.25 8.28
N ALA A 189 19.32 21.53 8.74
CA ALA A 189 19.28 20.07 8.82
C ALA A 189 18.24 19.58 9.84
N ALA A 190 18.02 20.30 10.93
CA ALA A 190 16.99 20.00 11.91
C ALA A 190 15.60 20.28 11.36
N GLU A 191 15.42 21.42 10.67
CA GLU A 191 14.18 21.77 9.96
C GLU A 191 13.82 20.72 8.90
N GLN A 192 14.78 20.32 8.06
CA GLN A 192 14.57 19.27 7.06
C GLN A 192 14.19 17.94 7.71
N THR A 193 14.86 17.56 8.80
CA THR A 193 14.54 16.32 9.53
C THR A 193 13.10 16.36 10.09
N ALA A 194 12.67 17.52 10.60
CA ALA A 194 11.30 17.70 11.07
C ALA A 194 10.28 17.64 9.92
N ALA A 195 10.59 18.28 8.78
CA ALA A 195 9.76 18.24 7.57
C ALA A 195 9.63 16.81 7.01
N ASP A 196 10.73 16.07 6.90
CA ASP A 196 10.72 14.66 6.44
C ASP A 196 9.89 13.78 7.38
N LYS A 197 10.00 14.00 8.69
CA LYS A 197 9.20 13.28 9.69
C LYS A 197 7.71 13.59 9.54
N ALA A 198 7.35 14.85 9.35
CA ALA A 198 5.97 15.28 9.12
C ALA A 198 5.42 14.69 7.82
N ALA A 199 6.16 14.79 6.71
CA ALA A 199 5.78 14.20 5.42
C ALA A 199 5.56 12.68 5.51
N LYS A 200 6.46 11.96 6.20
CA LYS A 200 6.31 10.52 6.44
C LYS A 200 5.08 10.21 7.30
N GLN A 201 4.83 11.00 8.33
CA GLN A 201 3.66 10.84 9.20
C GLN A 201 2.36 11.07 8.41
N ARG A 202 2.27 12.14 7.64
CA ARG A 202 1.17 12.41 6.71
C ARG A 202 0.94 11.27 5.72
N ALA A 203 1.99 10.78 5.06
CA ALA A 203 1.89 9.67 4.12
C ALA A 203 1.35 8.39 4.78
N ASN A 204 1.76 8.11 6.02
CA ASN A 204 1.22 6.98 6.78
C ASN A 204 -0.28 7.16 7.09
N PHE A 205 -0.73 8.36 7.44
CA PHE A 205 -2.14 8.63 7.68
C PHE A 205 -2.98 8.54 6.40
N LEU A 206 -2.49 9.10 5.29
CA LEU A 206 -3.13 8.95 3.99
C LEU A 206 -3.24 7.49 3.57
N LYS A 207 -2.20 6.67 3.80
CA LYS A 207 -2.28 5.23 3.54
C LYS A 207 -3.33 4.53 4.40
N ARG A 208 -3.47 4.91 5.67
CA ARG A 208 -4.48 4.34 6.59
C ARG A 208 -5.89 4.72 6.18
N LEU A 209 -6.09 5.98 5.82
CA LEU A 209 -7.41 6.53 5.48
C LEU A 209 -7.79 6.39 4.00
N GLY A 210 -6.84 6.04 3.13
CA GLY A 210 -7.09 5.87 1.69
C GLY A 210 -8.09 4.75 1.39
N TYR A 211 -8.19 3.74 2.26
CA TYR A 211 -9.24 2.71 2.19
C TYR A 211 -10.66 3.24 2.44
N PHE A 212 -10.77 4.49 2.89
CA PHE A 212 -12.01 5.17 3.27
C PHE A 212 -12.26 6.43 2.43
N ASP A 213 -11.76 6.43 1.19
CA ASP A 213 -11.93 7.50 0.20
C ASP A 213 -11.39 8.87 0.64
N VAL A 214 -10.40 8.88 1.54
CA VAL A 214 -9.69 10.11 1.92
C VAL A 214 -8.53 10.34 0.96
N THR A 215 -8.51 11.51 0.33
CA THR A 215 -7.51 11.92 -0.65
C THR A 215 -6.51 12.92 -0.05
N GLU A 216 -5.40 13.16 -0.76
CA GLU A 216 -4.44 14.21 -0.39
C GLU A 216 -5.08 15.61 -0.41
N GLU A 217 -5.92 15.89 -1.41
CA GLU A 217 -6.67 17.14 -1.50
C GLU A 217 -7.62 17.31 -0.30
N GLY A 218 -8.33 16.24 0.09
CA GLY A 218 -9.17 16.24 1.28
C GLY A 218 -8.37 16.52 2.55
N TRP A 219 -7.17 15.96 2.66
CA TRP A 219 -6.25 16.23 3.75
C TRP A 219 -5.83 17.70 3.82
N ASP A 220 -5.35 18.25 2.71
CA ASP A 220 -4.87 19.65 2.64
C ASP A 220 -6.00 20.63 2.96
N ARG A 221 -7.20 20.39 2.43
CA ARG A 221 -8.38 21.20 2.74
C ARG A 221 -8.68 21.17 4.24
N THR A 222 -8.79 19.99 4.86
CA THR A 222 -9.10 19.87 6.29
C THR A 222 -8.00 20.48 7.16
N GLN A 223 -6.73 20.36 6.76
CA GLN A 223 -5.63 21.02 7.46
C GLN A 223 -5.75 22.55 7.43
N GLN A 224 -6.10 23.12 6.28
CA GLN A 224 -6.33 24.56 6.14
C GLN A 224 -7.53 25.03 6.97
N GLU A 225 -8.65 24.30 6.94
CA GLU A 225 -9.85 24.60 7.74
C GLU A 225 -9.54 24.61 9.24
N LEU A 226 -8.87 23.57 9.76
CA LEU A 226 -8.49 23.51 11.17
C LEU A 226 -7.47 24.61 11.53
N THR A 227 -6.51 24.90 10.65
CA THR A 227 -5.55 25.98 10.85
C THR A 227 -6.25 27.34 10.96
N GLY A 228 -7.21 27.60 10.07
CA GLY A 228 -8.03 28.81 10.11
C GLY A 228 -8.90 28.89 11.36
N GLN A 229 -9.46 27.76 11.80
CA GLN A 229 -10.30 27.70 13.01
C GLN A 229 -9.53 28.00 14.30
N PHE A 230 -8.31 27.48 14.43
CA PHE A 230 -7.52 27.57 15.67
C PHE A 230 -6.42 28.64 15.65
N GLY A 231 -6.20 29.30 14.51
CA GLY A 231 -5.18 30.36 14.36
C GLY A 231 -3.73 29.86 14.48
N THR A 232 -3.51 28.54 14.48
CA THR A 232 -2.21 27.90 14.54
C THR A 232 -2.17 26.72 13.57
N PRO A 233 -1.00 26.35 13.00
CA PRO A 233 -0.90 25.22 12.09
C PRO A 233 -1.48 23.95 12.70
N ALA A 234 -2.46 23.36 12.03
CA ALA A 234 -3.11 22.13 12.49
C ALA A 234 -2.13 20.97 12.49
N LYS A 235 -2.12 20.21 13.59
CA LYS A 235 -1.29 19.00 13.73
C LYS A 235 -1.89 17.88 12.90
N ASP A 236 -1.04 17.05 12.29
CA ASP A 236 -1.47 15.91 11.48
C ASP A 236 -2.44 14.97 12.20
N GLY A 237 -2.26 14.78 13.52
CA GLY A 237 -3.17 13.97 14.32
C GLY A 237 -4.60 14.53 14.42
N ASP A 238 -4.75 15.85 14.44
CA ASP A 238 -6.07 16.51 14.48
C ASP A 238 -6.76 16.43 13.11
N VAL A 239 -5.98 16.55 12.03
CA VAL A 239 -6.45 16.36 10.64
C VAL A 239 -6.91 14.91 10.44
N TYR A 240 -6.09 13.93 10.83
CA TYR A 240 -6.45 12.52 10.81
C TYR A 240 -7.76 12.27 11.57
N TRP A 241 -7.86 12.78 12.80
CA TRP A 241 -9.03 12.56 13.65
C TRP A 241 -10.31 13.13 13.04
N ARG A 242 -10.24 14.34 12.46
CA ARG A 242 -11.37 14.95 11.75
C ARG A 242 -11.84 14.08 10.59
N LEU A 243 -10.92 13.71 9.70
CA LEU A 243 -11.23 12.92 8.50
C LEU A 243 -11.75 11.52 8.84
N ALA A 244 -11.15 10.84 9.82
CA ALA A 244 -11.60 9.54 10.28
C ALA A 244 -13.02 9.59 10.87
N ASN A 245 -13.33 10.61 11.68
CA ASN A 245 -14.68 10.79 12.20
C ASN A 245 -15.71 11.05 11.10
N GLU A 246 -15.40 11.91 10.14
CA GLU A 246 -16.29 12.19 9.00
C GLU A 246 -16.54 10.93 8.16
N ALA A 247 -15.48 10.14 7.90
CA ALA A 247 -15.62 8.86 7.21
C ALA A 247 -16.51 7.87 7.99
N ALA A 248 -16.30 7.74 9.31
CA ALA A 248 -17.12 6.87 10.15
C ALA A 248 -18.60 7.31 10.16
N LEU A 249 -18.87 8.61 10.29
CA LEU A 249 -20.24 9.16 10.25
C LEU A 249 -20.91 8.94 8.89
N ARG A 250 -20.18 9.11 7.79
CA ARG A 250 -20.69 8.84 6.43
C ARG A 250 -21.08 7.37 6.25
N TYR A 251 -20.28 6.44 6.75
CA TYR A 251 -20.61 5.02 6.69
C TYR A 251 -21.78 4.65 7.60
N GLU A 252 -21.89 5.25 8.78
CA GLU A 252 -23.05 5.10 9.66
C GLU A 252 -24.34 5.61 9.01
N GLN A 253 -24.31 6.80 8.40
CA GLN A 253 -25.46 7.37 7.68
C GLN A 253 -25.92 6.51 6.49
N THR A 254 -24.99 5.85 5.81
CA THR A 254 -25.27 4.97 4.67
C THR A 254 -25.45 3.51 5.07
N ARG A 255 -25.49 3.21 6.39
CA ARG A 255 -25.63 1.85 6.95
C ARG A 255 -24.55 0.87 6.50
N GLN A 256 -23.37 1.36 6.14
CA GLN A 256 -22.20 0.55 5.80
C GLN A 256 -21.42 0.18 7.07
N TRP A 257 -22.06 -0.57 7.97
CA TRP A 257 -21.56 -0.83 9.31
C TRP A 257 -20.18 -1.49 9.33
N ALA A 258 -19.93 -2.48 8.46
CA ALA A 258 -18.61 -3.09 8.33
C ALA A 258 -17.48 -2.08 8.04
N LEU A 259 -17.74 -1.04 7.23
CA LEU A 259 -16.76 0.01 6.95
C LEU A 259 -16.64 0.99 8.13
N GLY A 260 -17.75 1.39 8.75
CA GLY A 260 -17.74 2.20 9.98
C GLY A 260 -16.91 1.55 11.09
N MET A 261 -17.13 0.26 11.34
CA MET A 261 -16.33 -0.56 12.26
C MET A 261 -14.84 -0.49 11.93
N ARG A 262 -14.45 -0.64 10.66
CA ARG A 262 -13.03 -0.62 10.25
C ARG A 262 -12.37 0.72 10.53
N VAL A 263 -13.04 1.84 10.19
CA VAL A 263 -12.53 3.19 10.47
C VAL A 263 -12.34 3.39 11.98
N ARG A 264 -13.35 3.04 12.78
CA ARG A 264 -13.31 3.24 14.24
C ARG A 264 -12.30 2.34 14.95
N ASN A 265 -12.06 1.13 14.43
CA ASN A 265 -10.95 0.29 14.88
C ASN A 265 -9.59 0.95 14.60
N ASP A 266 -9.43 1.61 13.46
CA ASP A 266 -8.19 2.35 13.15
C ASP A 266 -8.03 3.59 14.03
N MET A 267 -9.13 4.30 14.33
CA MET A 267 -9.15 5.38 15.32
C MET A 267 -8.76 4.90 16.72
N ALA A 268 -9.23 3.73 17.14
CA ALA A 268 -8.82 3.16 18.43
C ALA A 268 -7.31 2.85 18.48
N LYS A 269 -6.73 2.33 17.39
CA LYS A 269 -5.27 2.14 17.28
C LYS A 269 -4.53 3.47 17.34
N PHE A 270 -5.00 4.47 16.61
CA PHE A 270 -4.43 5.82 16.63
C PHE A 270 -4.41 6.41 18.05
N ASN A 271 -5.49 6.26 18.82
CA ASN A 271 -5.50 6.72 20.21
C ASN A 271 -4.43 6.01 21.06
N VAL A 272 -4.23 4.70 20.90
CA VAL A 272 -3.17 3.98 21.61
C VAL A 272 -1.78 4.50 21.24
N GLU A 273 -1.52 4.72 19.94
CA GLU A 273 -0.25 5.26 19.44
C GLU A 273 0.04 6.67 19.99
N GLU A 274 -0.99 7.48 20.17
CA GLU A 274 -0.93 8.82 20.76
C GLU A 274 -0.96 8.83 22.30
N GLY A 275 -1.04 7.67 22.95
CA GLY A 275 -1.16 7.56 24.40
C GLY A 275 -2.47 8.12 24.98
N ARG A 276 -3.53 8.15 24.17
CA ARG A 276 -4.89 8.60 24.53
C ARG A 276 -5.80 7.42 24.89
N ASP A 277 -6.92 7.69 25.53
CA ASP A 277 -7.95 6.66 25.77
C ASP A 277 -8.52 6.14 24.45
N TRP A 278 -8.49 4.81 24.28
CA TRP A 278 -8.92 4.13 23.07
C TRP A 278 -10.28 3.45 23.22
N VAL A 279 -10.78 3.30 24.46
CA VAL A 279 -11.96 2.49 24.78
C VAL A 279 -13.21 3.05 24.09
N GLY A 280 -13.35 4.38 24.04
CA GLY A 280 -14.48 5.04 23.36
C GLY A 280 -14.58 4.66 21.87
N SER A 281 -13.49 4.83 21.11
CA SER A 281 -13.45 4.48 19.68
C SER A 281 -13.66 2.98 19.45
N ALA A 282 -13.07 2.13 20.29
CA ALA A 282 -13.25 0.68 20.17
C ALA A 282 -14.68 0.23 20.52
N ARG A 283 -15.35 0.90 21.47
CA ARG A 283 -16.77 0.64 21.76
C ARG A 283 -17.67 0.99 20.58
N LEU A 284 -17.43 2.15 19.96
CA LEU A 284 -18.15 2.52 18.73
C LEU A 284 -17.85 1.55 17.57
N ALA A 285 -16.61 1.06 17.46
CA ALA A 285 -16.26 0.04 16.46
C ALA A 285 -17.00 -1.29 16.70
N ALA A 286 -17.05 -1.75 17.96
CA ALA A 286 -17.87 -2.90 18.33
C ALA A 286 -19.35 -2.65 18.03
N GLN A 287 -19.81 -1.39 18.11
CA GLN A 287 -21.20 -1.02 17.83
C GLN A 287 -21.58 -1.22 16.38
N ASP A 288 -20.74 -0.72 15.49
CA ASP A 288 -20.92 -0.94 14.08
C ASP A 288 -20.80 -2.44 13.74
N ALA A 289 -19.87 -3.18 14.36
CA ALA A 289 -19.75 -4.63 14.15
C ALA A 289 -21.04 -5.40 14.54
N MET A 290 -21.67 -5.03 15.66
CA MET A 290 -22.91 -5.65 16.10
C MET A 290 -24.08 -5.32 15.19
N ARG A 291 -24.18 -4.06 14.74
CA ARG A 291 -25.23 -3.63 13.79
C ARG A 291 -25.11 -4.37 12.46
N ASP A 292 -23.88 -4.56 11.97
CA ASP A 292 -23.59 -5.36 10.78
C ASP A 292 -24.14 -6.80 10.92
N LEU A 293 -23.86 -7.46 12.04
CA LEU A 293 -24.37 -8.81 12.33
C LEU A 293 -25.90 -8.83 12.42
N GLN A 294 -26.51 -7.88 13.14
CA GLN A 294 -27.96 -7.78 13.31
C GLN A 294 -28.71 -7.50 12.00
N GLU A 295 -28.02 -6.97 10.98
CA GLU A 295 -28.62 -6.72 9.66
C GLU A 295 -28.80 -8.01 8.85
N TYR A 296 -27.93 -9.01 9.06
CA TYR A 296 -27.91 -10.23 8.24
C TYR A 296 -28.24 -11.52 8.99
N ASP A 297 -28.22 -11.51 10.34
CA ASP A 297 -28.43 -12.70 11.17
C ASP A 297 -29.66 -12.58 12.07
N ASP A 298 -30.29 -13.72 12.36
CA ASP A 298 -31.38 -13.81 13.34
C ASP A 298 -30.85 -13.62 14.77
N ALA A 299 -31.65 -13.02 15.66
CA ALA A 299 -31.27 -12.82 17.06
C ALA A 299 -30.94 -14.13 17.80
N LYS A 300 -31.42 -15.28 17.33
CA LYS A 300 -31.15 -16.62 17.87
C LYS A 300 -29.90 -17.27 17.26
N GLN A 301 -29.29 -16.68 16.23
CA GLN A 301 -28.07 -17.18 15.60
C GLN A 301 -26.99 -17.39 16.67
N ALA A 302 -26.39 -18.58 16.68
CA ALA A 302 -25.29 -18.90 17.59
C ALA A 302 -24.04 -18.13 17.17
N MET A 303 -23.52 -17.32 18.11
CA MET A 303 -22.33 -16.53 17.94
C MET A 303 -21.27 -16.98 18.95
N ILE A 304 -20.01 -16.86 18.57
CA ILE A 304 -18.85 -17.19 19.40
C ILE A 304 -17.99 -15.95 19.62
N LEU A 305 -17.56 -15.72 20.86
CA LEU A 305 -16.59 -14.67 21.20
C LEU A 305 -15.17 -15.19 21.04
N ILE A 306 -14.41 -14.60 20.12
CA ILE A 306 -12.99 -14.86 19.93
C ILE A 306 -12.18 -13.77 20.61
N ALA A 307 -11.67 -14.10 21.80
CA ALA A 307 -10.85 -13.21 22.59
C ALA A 307 -9.40 -13.10 22.09
N CYS A 308 -8.73 -11.97 22.37
CA CYS A 308 -7.28 -11.85 22.21
C CYS A 308 -6.54 -12.64 23.32
N PRO A 309 -5.24 -12.98 23.14
CA PRO A 309 -4.52 -13.89 24.05
C PRO A 309 -3.98 -13.18 25.31
N CYS A 310 -4.78 -12.34 25.95
CA CYS A 310 -4.46 -11.77 27.26
C CYS A 310 -5.40 -12.27 28.34
N ASP A 311 -4.92 -12.31 29.58
CA ASP A 311 -5.61 -12.96 30.71
C ASP A 311 -7.02 -12.42 30.94
N VAL A 312 -7.20 -11.09 30.85
CA VAL A 312 -8.51 -10.43 31.00
C VAL A 312 -9.51 -10.94 29.97
N CYS A 313 -9.11 -10.97 28.69
CA CYS A 313 -10.01 -11.31 27.60
C CYS A 313 -10.26 -12.82 27.50
N GLN A 314 -9.29 -13.65 27.92
CA GLN A 314 -9.41 -15.11 27.86
C GLN A 314 -10.52 -15.65 28.76
N ALA A 315 -10.95 -14.91 29.78
CA ALA A 315 -12.09 -15.28 30.61
C ALA A 315 -13.39 -15.50 29.80
N ASP A 316 -13.54 -14.81 28.67
CA ASP A 316 -14.71 -14.91 27.80
C ASP A 316 -14.46 -15.72 26.52
N HIS A 317 -13.24 -16.25 26.31
CA HIS A 317 -12.86 -16.91 25.07
C HIS A 317 -13.72 -18.16 24.78
N LEU A 318 -14.17 -18.31 23.53
CA LEU A 318 -15.06 -19.38 23.07
C LEU A 318 -16.44 -19.40 23.74
N THR A 319 -16.83 -18.32 24.43
CA THR A 319 -18.20 -18.19 24.92
C THR A 319 -19.17 -18.17 23.73
N VAL A 320 -20.10 -19.12 23.71
CA VAL A 320 -21.17 -19.22 22.71
C VAL A 320 -22.49 -18.73 23.30
N LYS A 321 -23.11 -17.74 22.65
CA LYS A 321 -24.43 -17.21 23.04
C LYS A 321 -25.22 -16.80 21.78
N PRO A 322 -26.55 -16.70 21.85
CA PRO A 322 -27.34 -16.09 20.79
C PRO A 322 -26.92 -14.63 20.51
N LEU A 323 -27.01 -14.19 19.26
CA LEU A 323 -26.68 -12.82 18.85
C LEU A 323 -27.41 -11.77 19.70
N GLY A 324 -28.71 -11.97 19.96
CA GLY A 324 -29.51 -11.07 20.79
C GLY A 324 -29.00 -10.94 22.22
N THR A 325 -28.42 -12.00 22.78
CA THR A 325 -27.80 -11.96 24.12
C THR A 325 -26.53 -11.12 24.12
N PHE A 326 -25.69 -11.25 23.08
CA PHE A 326 -24.49 -10.41 22.95
C PHE A 326 -24.83 -8.94 22.71
N ALA A 327 -25.83 -8.66 21.86
CA ALA A 327 -26.28 -7.31 21.57
C ALA A 327 -26.82 -6.60 22.83
N ALA A 328 -27.50 -7.33 23.72
CA ALA A 328 -28.02 -6.78 24.97
C ALA A 328 -26.93 -6.54 26.04
N ALA A 329 -25.98 -7.46 26.17
CA ALA A 329 -24.95 -7.40 27.22
C ALA A 329 -23.73 -6.53 26.86
N TRP A 330 -23.44 -6.36 25.57
CA TRP A 330 -22.34 -5.55 25.07
C TRP A 330 -20.97 -5.81 25.72
N PRO A 331 -20.40 -7.03 25.64
CA PRO A 331 -19.19 -7.34 26.39
C PRO A 331 -17.90 -6.73 25.82
N LEU A 332 -17.95 -6.10 24.64
CA LEU A 332 -16.77 -5.61 23.92
C LEU A 332 -16.75 -4.08 23.76
N PRO A 333 -15.56 -3.46 23.76
CA PRO A 333 -14.25 -4.03 24.06
C PRO A 333 -14.06 -4.30 25.55
N HIS A 334 -13.15 -5.23 25.89
CA HIS A 334 -12.62 -5.33 27.25
C HIS A 334 -11.74 -4.11 27.55
N ALA A 335 -12.22 -3.19 28.39
CA ALA A 335 -11.54 -1.93 28.69
C ALA A 335 -10.14 -2.14 29.32
N ASP A 336 -10.01 -3.15 30.18
CA ASP A 336 -8.77 -3.49 30.88
C ASP A 336 -7.86 -4.45 30.09
N CYS A 337 -8.07 -4.57 28.77
CA CYS A 337 -7.24 -5.41 27.92
C CYS A 337 -5.77 -4.95 27.96
N SER A 338 -4.86 -5.82 28.39
CA SER A 338 -3.41 -5.55 28.43
C SER A 338 -2.74 -5.46 27.04
N ARG A 339 -3.52 -5.62 25.96
CA ARG A 339 -3.07 -5.46 24.56
C ARG A 339 -3.99 -4.47 23.83
N PRO A 340 -3.89 -3.16 24.12
CA PRO A 340 -4.77 -2.18 23.50
C PRO A 340 -4.40 -1.91 22.03
N PRO A 341 -5.39 -1.56 21.16
CA PRO A 341 -6.81 -1.67 21.43
C PRO A 341 -7.24 -3.14 21.46
N CYS A 342 -8.23 -3.46 22.29
CA CYS A 342 -8.77 -4.83 22.40
C CYS A 342 -9.22 -5.35 21.04
N ARG A 343 -8.73 -6.54 20.65
CA ARG A 343 -9.00 -7.19 19.35
C ARG A 343 -10.02 -8.32 19.43
N CYS A 344 -10.70 -8.45 20.57
CA CYS A 344 -11.77 -9.43 20.72
C CYS A 344 -12.90 -9.14 19.73
N ARG A 345 -13.52 -10.19 19.21
CA ARG A 345 -14.62 -10.07 18.25
C ARG A 345 -15.67 -11.14 18.46
N ILE A 346 -16.90 -10.85 18.03
CA ILE A 346 -18.00 -11.80 17.98
C ILE A 346 -18.17 -12.19 16.52
N GLN A 347 -18.27 -13.49 16.24
CA GLN A 347 -18.46 -14.01 14.89
C GLN A 347 -19.43 -15.20 14.91
N ARG A 348 -19.95 -15.59 13.75
CA ARG A 348 -20.80 -16.78 13.62
C ARG A 348 -20.04 -18.02 14.10
N GLN A 349 -20.69 -18.85 14.90
CA GLN A 349 -20.14 -20.17 15.20
C GLN A 349 -20.27 -21.02 13.91
N MET A 350 -19.14 -21.30 13.27
CA MET A 350 -19.09 -22.31 12.21
C MET A 350 -19.06 -23.68 12.92
N TYR A 351 -19.97 -24.57 12.52
CA TYR A 351 -20.18 -25.88 13.13
C TYR A 351 -18.94 -26.76 13.15
#